data_AF-A0A7C2XRB7-F1
#
_entry.id   AF-A0A7C2XRB7-F1
#
_cell.length_a   1.000
_cell.length_b   1.000
_cell.length_c   1.000
_cell.angle_alpha   90.00
_cell.angle_beta   90.00
_cell.angle_gamma   90.00
#
_symmetry.space_group_name_H-M   'P 1'
#
loop_
_entity.id
_entity.type
_entity.pdbx_description
1 polymer ?
#
loop_
_entity_poly.entity_id
_entity_poly.type
_entity_poly.pdbx_seq_one_letter_code
_entity_poly.pdbx_strand_id
1 'polypeptide(L)'
;MPHENKDTLLSLFYQEASPQEEQRARQHLASCEDCREYMQVLSRMNSALNHWQDERPAADTLDRILANIPPEQPRTMYVQPGISVRPIFNIAFALISILLLIYFVQSQISALPLWQSLAQYWIVQALGSFGFVALAFLGIGTFITLSLAPILYFDVNKRTLHI
;
A
#
# COMPACT_ATOMS: atom_id res chain seq x y z
N MET A 1 34.19 26.26 1.82
CA MET A 1 32.75 25.92 1.72
C MET A 1 32.66 24.41 1.54
N PRO A 2 31.71 23.70 2.18
CA PRO A 2 31.56 22.27 1.94
C PRO A 2 31.18 22.03 0.48
N HIS A 3 31.76 21.01 -0.17
CA HIS A 3 31.41 20.62 -1.53
C HIS A 3 29.98 20.13 -1.61
N GLU A 4 29.30 20.39 -2.74
CA GLU A 4 28.01 19.78 -3.03
C GLU A 4 28.15 18.25 -3.12
N ASN A 5 27.10 17.51 -2.76
CA ASN A 5 27.11 16.05 -2.93
C ASN A 5 27.27 15.69 -4.42
N LYS A 6 28.13 14.70 -4.73
CA LYS A 6 28.36 14.22 -6.09
C LYS A 6 27.08 13.69 -6.74
N ASP A 7 26.17 13.11 -5.97
CA ASP A 7 24.87 12.63 -6.47
C ASP A 7 24.01 13.78 -7.01
N THR A 8 24.06 14.94 -6.36
CA THR A 8 23.34 16.15 -6.79
C THR A 8 23.92 16.74 -8.07
N LEU A 9 25.25 16.63 -8.26
CA LEU A 9 25.89 17.04 -9.52
C LEU A 9 25.57 16.08 -10.67
N LEU A 10 25.47 14.78 -10.40
CA LEU A 10 25.06 13.78 -11.38
C LEU A 10 23.59 13.95 -11.78
N SER A 11 22.69 14.15 -10.82
CA SER A 11 21.27 14.40 -11.12
C SER A 11 21.09 15.70 -11.91
N LEU A 12 21.87 16.74 -11.63
CA LEU A 12 21.92 17.94 -12.47
C LEU A 12 22.39 17.64 -13.90
N PHE A 13 23.44 16.82 -14.06
CA PHE A 13 24.00 16.48 -15.37
C PHE A 13 23.03 15.67 -16.26
N TYR A 14 22.33 14.70 -15.67
CA TYR A 14 21.35 13.85 -16.37
C TYR A 14 19.94 14.46 -16.43
N GLN A 15 19.73 15.67 -15.92
CA GLN A 15 18.43 16.37 -15.88
C GLN A 15 17.37 15.63 -15.02
N GLU A 16 17.82 14.96 -13.96
CA GLU A 16 17.00 14.21 -13.01
C GLU A 16 16.80 14.96 -11.67
N ALA A 17 17.45 16.12 -11.50
CA ALA A 17 17.33 16.94 -10.30
C ALA A 17 15.96 17.65 -10.21
N SER A 18 15.45 17.85 -8.98
CA SER A 18 14.28 18.71 -8.79
C SER A 18 14.61 20.18 -9.05
N PRO A 19 13.62 21.05 -9.36
CA PRO A 19 13.88 22.46 -9.68
C PRO A 19 14.62 23.23 -8.57
N GLN A 20 14.37 22.87 -7.30
CA GLN A 20 15.04 23.50 -6.16
C GLN A 20 16.49 23.06 -6.00
N GLU A 21 16.78 21.77 -6.25
CA GLU A 21 18.13 21.21 -6.20
C GLU A 21 18.96 21.74 -7.37
N GLU A 22 18.37 21.83 -8.56
CA GLU A 22 19.03 22.41 -9.73
C GLU A 22 19.47 23.86 -9.47
N GLN A 23 18.59 24.69 -8.88
CA GLN A 23 18.93 26.07 -8.59
C GLN A 23 20.07 26.19 -7.57
N ARG A 24 20.07 25.36 -6.51
CA ARG A 24 21.15 25.32 -5.52
C ARG A 24 22.47 24.86 -6.12
N ALA A 25 22.45 23.75 -6.88
CA ALA A 25 23.64 23.21 -7.52
C ALA A 25 24.24 24.19 -8.54
N ARG A 26 23.41 24.90 -9.32
CA ARG A 26 23.87 25.96 -10.24
C ARG A 26 24.50 27.14 -9.49
N GLN A 27 23.94 27.55 -8.35
CA GLN A 27 24.53 28.59 -7.51
C GLN A 27 25.87 28.14 -6.91
N HIS A 28 25.97 26.88 -6.48
CA HIS A 28 27.21 26.31 -5.97
C HIS A 28 28.30 26.25 -7.05
N LEU A 29 27.95 25.83 -8.27
CA LEU A 29 28.88 25.78 -9.41
C LEU A 29 29.42 27.15 -9.80
N ALA A 30 28.73 28.25 -9.47
CA ALA A 30 29.24 29.60 -9.73
C ALA A 30 30.41 29.98 -8.80
N SER A 31 30.52 29.37 -7.62
CA SER A 31 31.51 29.73 -6.59
C SER A 31 32.56 28.64 -6.32
N CYS A 32 32.27 27.37 -6.64
CA CYS A 32 33.19 26.25 -6.41
C CYS A 32 33.94 25.85 -7.68
N GLU A 33 35.27 25.89 -7.65
CA GLU A 33 36.13 25.46 -8.77
C GLU A 33 36.18 23.93 -8.90
N ASP A 34 36.33 23.20 -7.79
CA ASP A 34 36.42 21.74 -7.79
C ASP A 34 35.15 21.07 -8.36
N CYS A 35 33.97 21.58 -8.01
CA CYS A 35 32.70 21.07 -8.55
C CYS A 35 32.53 21.40 -10.05
N ARG A 36 33.10 22.52 -10.53
CA ARG A 36 33.13 22.83 -11.98
C ARG A 36 34.07 21.90 -12.72
N GLU A 37 35.25 21.60 -12.16
CA GLU A 37 36.18 20.64 -12.75
C GLU A 37 35.53 19.25 -12.85
N TYR A 38 34.86 18.80 -11.80
CA TYR A 38 34.10 17.55 -11.82
C TYR A 38 33.05 17.51 -12.94
N MET A 39 32.26 18.59 -13.11
CA MET A 39 31.29 18.70 -14.20
C MET A 39 31.94 18.68 -15.59
N GLN A 40 33.14 19.26 -15.74
CA GLN A 40 33.90 19.17 -16.99
C GLN A 40 34.41 17.75 -17.26
N VAL A 41 34.80 17.00 -16.23
CA VAL A 41 35.19 15.59 -16.37
C VAL A 41 33.98 14.77 -16.85
N LEU A 42 32.81 14.96 -16.23
CA LEU A 42 31.57 14.30 -16.65
C LEU A 42 31.21 14.61 -18.10
N SER A 43 31.31 15.88 -18.52
CA SER A 43 31.00 16.27 -19.90
C SER A 43 31.97 15.66 -20.92
N ARG A 44 33.27 15.60 -20.59
CA ARG A 44 34.27 14.91 -21.43
C ARG A 44 34.01 13.42 -21.53
N MET A 45 33.67 12.76 -20.42
CA MET A 45 33.32 11.33 -20.41
C MET A 45 32.09 11.06 -21.25
N ASN A 46 31.01 11.84 -21.08
CA ASN A 46 29.79 11.69 -21.86
C ASN A 46 30.04 11.93 -23.35
N SER A 47 30.87 12.92 -23.70
CA SER A 47 31.29 13.14 -25.08
C SER A 47 32.05 11.93 -25.64
N ALA A 48 33.01 11.37 -24.88
CA ALA A 48 33.76 10.19 -25.31
C ALA A 48 32.85 8.97 -25.53
N LEU A 49 31.87 8.76 -24.65
CA LEU A 49 30.86 7.70 -24.80
C LEU A 49 29.97 7.93 -26.01
N ASN A 50 29.54 9.16 -26.27
CA ASN A 50 28.72 9.49 -27.45
C ASN A 50 29.49 9.38 -28.77
N HIS A 51 30.82 9.47 -28.74
CA HIS A 51 31.68 9.22 -29.91
C HIS A 51 32.13 7.77 -30.02
N TRP A 52 31.76 6.91 -29.07
CA TRP A 52 32.01 5.48 -29.17
C TRP A 52 31.29 4.95 -30.41
N GLN A 53 31.97 4.15 -31.21
CA GLN A 53 31.38 3.63 -32.44
C GLN A 53 30.25 2.66 -32.10
N ASP A 54 29.06 2.93 -32.63
CA ASP A 54 27.94 2.00 -32.53
C ASP A 54 28.34 0.67 -33.18
N GLU A 55 28.40 -0.38 -32.37
CA GLU A 55 28.65 -1.72 -32.86
C GLU A 55 27.39 -2.21 -33.57
N ARG A 56 27.52 -2.49 -34.87
CA ARG A 56 26.39 -3.01 -35.64
C ARG A 56 26.06 -4.42 -35.13
N PRO A 57 24.82 -4.69 -34.76
CA PRO A 57 24.40 -6.05 -34.42
C PRO A 57 24.60 -6.95 -35.64
N ALA A 58 24.82 -8.25 -35.40
CA ALA A 58 24.91 -9.23 -36.48
C ALA A 58 23.62 -9.20 -37.33
N ALA A 59 23.75 -9.44 -38.64
CA ALA A 59 22.64 -9.29 -39.59
C ALA A 59 21.39 -10.13 -39.24
N ASP A 60 21.58 -11.24 -38.52
CA ASP A 60 20.53 -12.17 -38.09
C ASP A 60 19.97 -11.88 -36.68
N THR A 61 20.45 -10.82 -36.01
CA THR A 61 20.05 -10.51 -34.63
C THR A 61 18.55 -10.20 -34.54
N LEU A 62 18.01 -9.46 -35.50
CA LEU A 62 16.59 -9.14 -35.55
C LEU A 62 15.74 -10.40 -35.75
N ASP A 63 16.14 -11.26 -36.67
CA ASP A 63 15.43 -12.52 -36.95
C ASP A 63 15.45 -13.45 -35.73
N ARG A 64 16.59 -13.55 -35.02
CA ARG A 64 16.68 -14.30 -33.77
C ARG A 64 15.79 -13.73 -32.68
N ILE A 65 15.71 -12.40 -32.53
CA ILE A 65 14.81 -11.77 -31.56
C ILE A 65 13.37 -12.12 -31.89
N LEU A 66 12.94 -11.87 -33.13
CA LEU A 66 11.57 -12.14 -33.58
C LEU A 66 11.18 -13.61 -33.44
N ALA A 67 12.09 -14.55 -33.73
CA ALA A 67 11.87 -15.97 -33.56
C ALA A 67 11.69 -16.40 -32.09
N ASN A 68 12.23 -15.63 -31.14
CA ASN A 68 12.15 -15.91 -29.71
C ASN A 68 11.14 -15.02 -28.98
N ILE A 69 10.39 -14.16 -29.67
CA ILE A 69 9.26 -13.45 -29.04
C ILE A 69 8.20 -14.52 -28.74
N PRO A 70 7.90 -14.80 -27.46
CA PRO A 70 6.83 -15.72 -27.14
C PRO A 70 5.54 -15.16 -27.76
N PRO A 71 4.72 -16.00 -28.44
CA PRO A 71 3.45 -15.54 -28.97
C PRO A 71 2.68 -14.86 -27.84
N GLU A 72 2.10 -13.69 -28.13
CA GLU A 72 1.22 -13.01 -27.17
C GLU A 72 0.20 -14.04 -26.68
N GLN A 73 0.37 -14.49 -25.44
CA GLN A 73 -0.60 -15.37 -24.85
C GLN A 73 -1.89 -14.56 -24.85
N PRO A 74 -2.96 -15.05 -25.50
CA PRO A 74 -4.24 -14.38 -25.37
C PRO A 74 -4.47 -14.29 -23.87
N ARG A 75 -4.58 -13.05 -23.37
CA ARG A 75 -5.04 -12.82 -22.00
C ARG A 75 -6.44 -13.41 -22.01
N THR A 76 -6.56 -14.69 -21.67
CA THR A 76 -7.83 -15.31 -21.37
C THR A 76 -8.29 -14.53 -20.16
N MET A 77 -9.11 -13.50 -20.39
CA MET A 77 -9.96 -12.96 -19.36
C MET A 77 -10.76 -14.16 -18.91
N TYR A 78 -10.29 -14.78 -17.84
CA TYR A 78 -11.06 -15.74 -17.09
C TYR A 78 -12.22 -14.91 -16.57
N VAL A 79 -13.33 -14.90 -17.32
CA VAL A 79 -14.60 -14.36 -16.85
C VAL A 79 -14.99 -15.27 -15.73
N GLN A 80 -14.57 -14.91 -14.52
CA GLN A 80 -14.95 -15.59 -13.31
C GLN A 80 -16.49 -15.49 -13.27
N PRO A 81 -17.23 -16.61 -13.29
CA PRO A 81 -18.69 -16.54 -13.25
C PRO A 81 -19.07 -15.80 -11.97
N GLY A 82 -19.70 -14.63 -12.14
CA GLY A 82 -19.83 -13.58 -11.12
C GLY A 82 -20.73 -13.91 -9.93
N ILE A 83 -21.12 -15.17 -9.74
CA ILE A 83 -21.98 -15.60 -8.63
C ILE A 83 -21.30 -16.75 -7.91
N SER A 84 -20.40 -16.39 -7.00
CA SER A 84 -19.94 -17.30 -5.97
C SER A 84 -20.99 -17.33 -4.86
N VAL A 85 -21.56 -18.51 -4.56
CA VAL A 85 -22.49 -18.70 -3.44
C VAL A 85 -21.77 -18.81 -2.09
N ARG A 86 -20.45 -19.04 -2.09
CA ARG A 86 -19.60 -19.11 -0.88
C ARG A 86 -19.76 -17.90 0.06
N PRO A 87 -19.72 -16.63 -0.40
CA PRO A 87 -19.92 -15.48 0.50
C PRO A 87 -21.27 -15.50 1.20
N ILE A 88 -22.34 -15.94 0.53
CA ILE A 88 -23.69 -15.98 1.12
C ILE A 88 -23.73 -16.97 2.29
N PHE A 89 -23.18 -18.16 2.10
CA PHE A 89 -23.08 -19.17 3.17
C PHE A 89 -22.24 -18.69 4.35
N ASN A 90 -21.10 -18.04 4.08
CA ASN A 90 -20.23 -17.52 5.14
C ASN A 90 -20.93 -16.43 5.96
N ILE A 91 -21.63 -15.50 5.29
CA ILE A 91 -22.38 -14.43 5.97
C ILE A 91 -23.52 -15.01 6.80
N ALA A 92 -24.30 -15.94 6.23
CA ALA A 92 -25.41 -16.57 6.93
C ALA A 92 -24.91 -17.35 8.17
N PHE A 93 -23.84 -18.12 8.03
CA PHE A 93 -23.24 -18.88 9.13
C PHE A 93 -22.69 -17.96 10.23
N ALA A 94 -22.03 -16.86 9.85
CA ALA A 94 -21.53 -15.88 10.80
C ALA A 94 -22.67 -15.21 11.57
N LEU A 95 -23.74 -14.80 10.88
CA LEU A 95 -24.93 -14.21 11.51
C LEU A 95 -25.59 -15.17 12.49
N ILE A 96 -25.81 -16.42 12.09
CA ILE A 96 -26.40 -17.45 12.96
C ILE A 96 -25.51 -17.68 14.18
N SER A 97 -24.19 -17.78 14.00
CA SER A 97 -23.23 -17.97 15.09
C SER A 97 -23.24 -16.79 16.07
N ILE A 98 -23.29 -15.56 15.57
CA ILE A 98 -23.36 -14.36 16.41
C ILE A 98 -24.67 -14.34 17.21
N LEU A 99 -25.81 -14.64 16.59
CA LEU A 99 -27.10 -14.68 17.28
C LEU A 99 -27.14 -15.76 18.35
N LEU A 100 -26.60 -16.95 18.07
CA LEU A 100 -26.46 -18.03 19.05
C LEU A 100 -25.58 -17.61 20.23
N LEU A 101 -24.46 -16.93 19.96
CA LEU A 101 -23.57 -16.45 21.00
C LEU A 101 -24.25 -15.39 21.88
N ILE A 102 -24.96 -14.43 21.28
CA ILE A 102 -25.73 -13.41 22.00
C ILE A 102 -26.79 -14.07 22.87
N TYR A 103 -27.53 -15.04 22.32
CA TYR A 103 -28.55 -15.79 23.05
C TYR A 103 -27.95 -16.57 24.23
N PHE A 104 -26.82 -17.25 24.02
CA PHE A 104 -26.11 -17.99 25.05
C PHE A 104 -25.63 -17.08 26.19
N VAL A 105 -25.03 -15.94 25.83
CA VAL A 105 -24.55 -14.94 26.80
C VAL A 105 -25.72 -14.34 27.58
N GLN A 106 -26.83 -14.01 26.91
CA GLN A 106 -28.05 -13.54 27.56
C GLN A 106 -28.57 -14.58 28.58
N SER A 107 -28.63 -15.85 28.17
CA SER A 107 -29.08 -16.94 29.05
C SER A 107 -28.23 -17.02 30.32
N GLN A 108 -26.90 -16.93 30.19
CA GLN A 108 -25.99 -16.97 31.34
C GLN A 108 -26.08 -15.72 32.21
N ILE A 109 -26.20 -14.53 31.61
CA ILE A 109 -26.32 -13.26 32.34
C ILE A 109 -27.63 -13.21 33.14
N SER A 110 -28.73 -13.73 32.58
CA SER A 110 -30.02 -13.75 33.26
C SER A 110 -30.05 -14.65 34.50
N ALA A 111 -29.14 -15.64 34.57
CA ALA A 111 -28.98 -16.51 35.73
C ALA A 111 -28.11 -15.88 36.84
N LEU A 112 -27.40 -14.78 36.56
CA LEU A 112 -26.54 -14.11 37.54
C LEU A 112 -27.33 -13.12 38.40
N PRO A 113 -27.04 -13.03 39.72
CA PRO A 113 -27.72 -12.10 40.63
C PRO A 113 -27.45 -10.63 40.28
N LEU A 114 -26.36 -10.35 39.55
CA LEU A 114 -26.02 -9.02 39.03
C LEU A 114 -27.09 -8.44 38.09
N TRP A 115 -27.87 -9.30 37.41
CA TRP A 115 -28.92 -8.85 36.51
C TRP A 115 -30.03 -8.08 37.22
N GLN A 116 -30.35 -8.45 38.46
CA GLN A 116 -31.38 -7.77 39.25
C GLN A 116 -31.01 -6.32 39.55
N SER A 117 -29.72 -6.04 39.76
CA SER A 117 -29.20 -4.68 39.95
C SER A 117 -29.17 -3.90 38.64
N LEU A 118 -28.84 -4.54 37.51
CA LEU A 118 -28.80 -3.90 36.19
C LEU A 118 -30.19 -3.64 35.59
N ALA A 119 -31.20 -4.45 35.91
CA ALA A 119 -32.57 -4.27 35.43
C ALA A 119 -33.25 -2.98 35.94
N GLN A 120 -32.68 -2.33 36.95
CA GLN A 120 -33.18 -1.06 37.48
C GLN A 120 -32.84 0.15 36.59
N TYR A 121 -31.90 0.00 35.65
CA TYR A 121 -31.54 1.10 34.74
C TYR A 121 -32.54 1.22 33.59
N TRP A 122 -32.91 2.46 33.25
CA TRP A 122 -33.91 2.76 32.22
C TRP A 122 -33.59 2.16 30.85
N ILE A 123 -32.30 2.12 30.47
CA ILE A 123 -31.82 1.53 29.21
C ILE A 123 -32.13 0.04 29.13
N VAL A 124 -32.01 -0.67 30.26
CA VAL A 124 -32.26 -2.12 30.31
C VAL A 124 -33.76 -2.40 30.24
N GLN A 125 -34.60 -1.51 30.77
CA GLN A 125 -36.06 -1.63 30.69
C GLN A 125 -36.59 -1.32 29.29
N ALA A 126 -36.02 -0.32 28.62
CA ALA A 126 -36.43 0.07 27.27
C ALA A 126 -36.04 -0.96 26.20
N LEU A 127 -34.85 -1.59 26.32
CA LEU A 127 -34.33 -2.53 25.33
C LEU A 127 -34.50 -4.01 25.70
N GLY A 128 -34.80 -4.31 26.96
CA GLY A 128 -34.82 -5.67 27.48
C GLY A 128 -33.43 -6.31 27.60
N SER A 129 -33.40 -7.54 28.13
CA SER A 129 -32.14 -8.27 28.36
C SER A 129 -31.38 -8.59 27.08
N PHE A 130 -32.10 -8.97 26.03
CA PHE A 130 -31.51 -9.26 24.72
C PHE A 130 -30.90 -8.00 24.08
N GLY A 131 -31.65 -6.88 24.07
CA GLY A 131 -31.20 -5.65 23.43
C GLY A 131 -29.97 -5.04 24.11
N PHE A 132 -29.89 -5.12 25.44
CA PHE A 132 -28.71 -4.67 26.18
C PHE A 132 -27.45 -5.48 25.82
N VAL A 133 -27.55 -6.82 25.78
CA VAL A 133 -26.42 -7.69 25.42
C VAL A 133 -25.99 -7.46 23.97
N ALA A 134 -26.95 -7.31 23.04
CA ALA A 134 -26.65 -7.01 21.66
C ALA A 134 -25.90 -5.66 21.50
N LEU A 135 -26.33 -4.62 22.23
CA LEU A 135 -25.65 -3.32 22.22
C LEU A 135 -24.23 -3.41 22.79
N ALA A 136 -24.05 -4.14 23.89
CA ALA A 136 -22.72 -4.34 24.47
C ALA A 136 -21.80 -5.06 23.48
N PHE A 137 -22.29 -6.11 22.81
CA PHE A 137 -21.53 -6.86 21.82
C PHE A 137 -21.15 -5.99 20.61
N LEU A 138 -22.09 -5.18 20.13
CA LEU A 138 -21.87 -4.26 19.00
C LEU A 138 -20.90 -3.14 19.39
N GLY A 139 -21.01 -2.60 20.60
CA GLY A 139 -20.09 -1.58 21.13
C GLY A 139 -18.66 -2.10 21.23
N ILE A 140 -18.47 -3.28 21.83
CA ILE A 140 -17.14 -3.92 21.93
C ILE A 140 -16.59 -4.24 20.53
N GLY A 141 -17.40 -4.83 19.66
CA GLY A 141 -16.99 -5.16 18.28
C GLY A 141 -16.58 -3.92 17.48
N THR A 142 -17.31 -2.82 17.63
CA THR A 142 -17.01 -1.54 16.99
C THR A 142 -15.72 -0.95 17.51
N PHE A 143 -15.51 -0.97 18.83
CA PHE A 143 -14.28 -0.50 19.46
C PHE A 143 -13.06 -1.28 18.97
N ILE A 144 -13.15 -2.61 18.90
CA ILE A 144 -12.07 -3.47 18.37
C ILE A 144 -11.80 -3.16 16.89
N THR A 145 -12.86 -2.97 16.09
CA THR A 145 -12.71 -2.66 14.66
C THR A 145 -12.02 -1.31 14.46
N LEU A 146 -12.40 -0.30 15.24
CA LEU A 146 -11.79 1.03 15.20
C LEU A 146 -10.35 1.04 15.72
N SER A 147 -10.02 0.20 16.71
CA SER A 147 -8.64 0.11 17.20
C SER A 147 -7.70 -0.59 16.21
N LEU A 148 -8.22 -1.52 15.39
CA LEU A 148 -7.49 -2.21 14.33
C LEU A 148 -7.40 -1.42 13.02
N ALA A 149 -8.33 -0.49 12.76
CA ALA A 149 -8.37 0.27 11.51
C ALA A 149 -7.06 1.00 11.15
N PRO A 150 -6.36 1.68 12.08
CA PRO A 150 -5.09 2.34 11.77
C PRO A 150 -4.00 1.33 11.35
N ILE A 151 -3.93 0.18 12.02
CA ILE A 151 -2.94 -0.86 11.75
C ILE A 151 -3.15 -1.42 10.33
N LEU A 152 -4.40 -1.70 9.98
CA LEU A 152 -4.77 -2.18 8.65
C LEU A 152 -4.48 -1.11 7.56
N TYR A 153 -4.74 0.16 7.86
CA TYR A 153 -4.44 1.27 6.95
C TYR A 153 -2.94 1.38 6.66
N PHE A 154 -2.09 1.27 7.68
CA PHE A 154 -0.63 1.28 7.49
C PHE A 154 -0.10 0.07 6.71
N ASP A 155 -0.69 -1.11 6.88
CA ASP A 155 -0.27 -2.32 6.16
C ASP A 155 -0.63 -2.25 4.66
N VAL A 156 -1.81 -1.72 4.33
CA VAL A 156 -2.20 -1.47 2.93
C VAL A 156 -1.28 -0.45 2.27
N ASN A 157 -0.98 0.66 2.96
CA ASN A 157 -0.13 1.73 2.41
C ASN A 157 1.33 1.29 2.20
N LYS A 158 1.86 0.39 3.05
CA LYS A 158 3.19 -0.21 2.86
C LYS A 158 3.28 -1.10 1.64
N ARG A 159 2.21 -1.84 1.30
CA ARG A 159 2.19 -2.69 0.09
C ARG A 159 2.09 -1.88 -1.19
N THR A 160 1.42 -0.74 -1.18
CA THR A 160 1.31 0.15 -2.36
C THR A 160 2.57 0.94 -2.66
N LEU A 161 3.47 1.13 -1.69
CA LEU A 161 4.76 1.84 -1.88
C LEU A 161 5.90 0.93 -2.36
N HIS A 162 5.67 -0.37 -2.49
CA HIS A 162 6.64 -1.36 -2.98
C HIS A 162 6.38 -1.79 -4.44
N ILE A 163 5.63 -0.99 -5.21
CA ILE A 163 5.40 -1.17 -6.64
C ILE A 163 6.06 -0.02 -7.40
#